data_AF-A0A9B0WTU5-F1
#
_entry.id   AF-A0A9B0WTU5-F1
#
_cell.length_a   1.000
_cell.length_b   1.000
_cell.length_c   1.000
_cell.angle_alpha   90.00
_cell.angle_beta   90.00
_cell.angle_gamma   90.00
#
_symmetry.space_group_name_H-M   'P 1'
#
loop_
_entity.id
_entity.type
_entity.pdbx_description
1 polymer ?
#
loop_
_entity_poly.entity_id
_entity_poly.type
_entity_poly.pdbx_seq_one_letter_code
_entity_poly.pdbx_strand_id
1 'polypeptide(L)'
;MSDTAVADTRRLNSKPQDLTDAYGPPSNFLEIDIFNPQTVGVGRARFTTYEVRMRTNLPIFKLKESCVRRRYSDFEWLKNELERDSKNCWAPTGSE
;
A
#
# COMPACT_ATOMS: atom_id res chain seq x y z
N MET A 1 -8.65 49.05 15.13
CA MET A 1 -7.87 48.36 16.19
C MET A 1 -8.15 46.88 16.01
N SER A 2 -7.11 46.11 15.76
CA SER A 2 -7.15 44.68 15.45
C SER A 2 -7.42 43.87 16.72
N ASP A 3 -8.56 43.16 16.77
CA ASP A 3 -8.86 42.22 17.84
C ASP A 3 -7.97 40.99 17.70
N THR A 4 -6.92 40.96 18.51
CA THR A 4 -6.07 39.79 18.75
C THR A 4 -6.93 38.73 19.42
N ALA A 5 -7.40 37.74 18.65
CA ALA A 5 -8.11 36.58 19.20
C ALA A 5 -7.18 35.83 20.16
N VAL A 6 -7.38 36.04 21.46
CA VAL A 6 -6.72 35.26 22.52
C VAL A 6 -7.20 33.82 22.37
N ALA A 7 -6.27 32.91 22.05
CA ALA A 7 -6.59 31.49 21.93
C ALA A 7 -7.15 30.98 23.26
N ASP A 8 -8.43 30.63 23.25
CA ASP A 8 -9.15 30.09 24.39
C ASP A 8 -8.58 28.72 24.74
N THR A 9 -7.80 28.63 25.83
CA THR A 9 -7.14 27.39 26.29
C THR A 9 -8.06 26.53 27.17
N ARG A 10 -9.37 26.82 27.19
CA ARG A 10 -10.35 25.98 27.91
C ARG A 10 -10.34 24.56 27.34
N ARG A 11 -10.16 23.56 28.21
CA ARG A 11 -10.23 22.14 27.83
C ARG A 11 -11.63 21.86 27.29
N LEU A 12 -11.70 21.52 26.01
CA LEU A 12 -12.93 21.02 25.38
C LEU A 12 -13.29 19.68 26.02
N ASN A 13 -14.59 19.42 26.21
CA ASN A 13 -15.07 18.10 26.58
C ASN A 13 -14.74 17.11 25.45
N SER A 14 -13.66 16.37 25.60
CA SER A 14 -13.34 15.23 24.75
C SER A 14 -14.30 14.08 25.06
N LYS A 15 -14.86 13.45 24.03
CA LYS A 15 -15.60 12.19 24.20
C LYS A 15 -14.70 11.17 24.92
N PRO A 16 -15.24 10.34 25.82
CA PRO A 16 -14.48 9.24 26.42
C PRO A 16 -13.90 8.38 25.28
N GLN A 17 -12.58 8.22 25.26
CA GLN A 17 -11.95 7.27 24.34
C GLN A 17 -12.37 5.86 24.77
N ASP A 18 -12.93 5.09 23.85
CA ASP A 18 -13.24 3.69 24.08
C ASP A 18 -11.92 2.89 24.13
N LEU A 19 -11.80 1.99 25.10
CA LEU A 19 -10.62 1.12 25.25
C LEU A 19 -10.43 0.25 23.99
N THR A 20 -11.49 -0.03 23.23
CA THR A 20 -11.40 -0.73 21.95
C THR A 20 -10.71 0.09 20.85
N ASP A 21 -10.82 1.42 20.87
CA ASP A 21 -10.16 2.36 19.95
C ASP A 21 -8.69 2.58 20.35
N ALA A 22 -8.38 2.44 21.64
CA ALA A 22 -7.02 2.56 22.20
C ALA A 22 -6.18 1.28 22.06
N TYR A 23 -6.81 0.10 22.05
CA TYR A 23 -6.14 -1.21 21.98
C TYR A 23 -6.49 -2.03 20.74
N GLY A 24 -7.38 -1.52 19.88
CA GLY A 24 -7.51 -2.01 18.52
C GLY A 24 -6.19 -1.76 17.80
N PRO A 25 -5.55 -2.78 17.20
CA PRO A 25 -4.38 -2.51 16.39
C PRO A 25 -4.80 -1.51 15.30
N PRO A 26 -4.04 -0.44 15.02
CA PRO A 26 -4.02 0.06 13.66
C PRO A 26 -3.38 -1.09 12.87
N SER A 27 -4.19 -2.04 12.40
CA SER A 27 -3.70 -3.21 11.68
C SER A 27 -3.13 -2.69 10.37
N ASN A 28 -1.87 -2.25 10.36
CA ASN A 28 -1.15 -1.80 9.18
C ASN A 28 -1.11 -3.00 8.22
N PHE A 29 -2.08 -3.06 7.33
CA PHE A 29 -2.28 -4.18 6.43
C PHE A 29 -1.86 -3.75 5.03
N LEU A 30 -1.27 -4.69 4.32
CA LEU A 30 -1.00 -4.57 2.90
C LEU A 30 -1.33 -5.93 2.30
N GLU A 31 -2.45 -5.99 1.59
CA GLU A 31 -2.90 -7.16 0.88
C GLU A 31 -2.68 -6.92 -0.61
N ILE A 32 -2.06 -7.89 -1.28
CA ILE A 32 -1.84 -7.85 -2.73
C ILE A 32 -2.30 -9.19 -3.32
N ASP A 33 -3.31 -9.12 -4.18
CA ASP A 33 -3.82 -10.27 -4.92
C ASP A 33 -3.40 -10.17 -6.38
N ILE A 34 -2.92 -11.29 -6.93
CA ILE A 34 -2.65 -11.44 -8.37
C ILE A 34 -3.64 -12.46 -8.93
N PHE A 35 -4.54 -12.03 -9.82
CA PHE A 35 -5.63 -12.86 -10.30
C PHE A 35 -6.02 -12.52 -11.76
N ASN A 36 -7.02 -13.24 -12.27
CA ASN A 36 -7.58 -13.06 -13.62
C ASN A 36 -6.51 -13.04 -14.73
N PRO A 37 -5.79 -14.16 -14.97
CA PRO A 37 -4.82 -14.23 -16.06
C PRO A 37 -5.51 -14.06 -17.42
N GLN A 38 -5.02 -13.15 -18.26
CA GLN A 38 -5.48 -12.97 -19.63
C GLN A 38 -4.32 -12.93 -20.62
N THR A 39 -4.47 -13.72 -21.66
CA THR A 39 -3.55 -13.77 -22.79
C THR A 39 -3.87 -12.65 -23.76
N VAL A 40 -2.93 -11.73 -23.95
CA VAL A 40 -3.01 -10.60 -24.86
C VAL A 40 -2.05 -10.82 -26.03
N GLY A 41 -2.43 -10.36 -27.22
CA GLY A 41 -1.61 -10.47 -28.43
C GLY A 41 -1.84 -11.74 -29.24
N VAL A 42 -1.22 -11.79 -30.42
CA VAL A 42 -1.43 -12.84 -31.42
C VAL A 42 -0.08 -13.39 -31.89
N GLY A 43 -0.03 -14.70 -32.18
CA GLY A 43 1.16 -15.36 -32.69
C GLY A 43 2.34 -15.27 -31.72
N ARG A 44 3.49 -14.83 -32.22
CA ARG A 44 4.75 -14.72 -31.45
C ARG A 44 4.78 -13.55 -30.46
N ALA A 45 3.86 -12.57 -30.59
CA ALA A 45 3.78 -11.41 -29.70
C ALA A 45 2.79 -11.62 -28.54
N ARG A 46 2.43 -12.86 -28.25
CA ARG A 46 1.49 -13.23 -27.19
C ARG A 46 2.17 -13.15 -25.83
N PHE A 47 1.50 -12.53 -24.85
CA PHE A 47 1.95 -12.50 -23.46
C PHE A 47 0.76 -12.58 -22.50
N THR A 48 1.01 -13.05 -21.28
CA THR A 48 -0.02 -13.14 -20.24
C THR A 48 0.08 -11.95 -19.31
N THR A 49 -1.08 -11.36 -19.03
CA THR A 49 -1.25 -10.25 -18.09
C THR A 49 -2.14 -10.70 -16.93
N TYR A 50 -1.92 -10.10 -15.76
CA TYR A 50 -2.65 -10.38 -14.53
C TYR A 50 -3.21 -9.08 -13.97
N GLU A 51 -4.33 -9.17 -13.27
CA GLU A 51 -4.79 -8.09 -12.41
C GLU A 51 -4.07 -8.17 -11.08
N VAL A 52 -3.59 -7.02 -10.63
CA VAL A 52 -2.93 -6.81 -9.36
C VAL A 52 -3.81 -5.89 -8.55
N ARG A 53 -4.51 -6.44 -7.57
CA ARG A 53 -5.32 -5.68 -6.62
C ARG A 53 -4.53 -5.49 -5.35
N MET A 54 -4.46 -4.25 -4.87
CA MET A 54 -3.81 -3.91 -3.62
C MET A 54 -4.81 -3.21 -2.71
N ARG A 55 -4.83 -3.61 -1.43
CA ARG A 55 -5.59 -2.96 -0.36
C ARG A 55 -4.68 -2.68 0.82
N THR A 56 -4.71 -1.47 1.35
CA THR A 56 -3.85 -1.06 2.46
C THR A 56 -4.41 0.13 3.21
N ASN A 57 -4.02 0.25 4.48
CA ASN A 57 -4.18 1.46 5.29
C ASN A 57 -2.84 2.19 5.54
N LEU A 58 -1.75 1.78 4.88
CA LEU A 58 -0.44 2.39 5.03
C LEU A 58 -0.42 3.80 4.37
N PRO A 59 0.05 4.84 5.07
CA PRO A 59 0.00 6.23 4.60
C PRO A 59 1.00 6.54 3.47
N ILE A 60 1.96 5.65 3.21
CA ILE A 60 2.91 5.76 2.09
C ILE A 60 2.22 5.60 0.73
N PHE A 61 1.09 4.89 0.68
CA PHE A 61 0.30 4.71 -0.53
C PHE A 61 -0.72 5.84 -0.66
N LYS A 62 -0.77 6.44 -1.86
CA LYS A 62 -1.74 7.50 -2.18
C LYS A 62 -3.18 7.00 -2.18
N LEU A 63 -3.38 5.73 -2.50
CA LEU A 63 -4.68 5.09 -2.62
C LEU A 63 -4.76 3.93 -1.63
N LYS A 64 -5.89 3.83 -0.93
CA LYS A 64 -6.17 2.71 -0.01
C LYS A 64 -6.50 1.41 -0.74
N GLU A 65 -7.10 1.53 -1.92
CA GLU A 65 -7.39 0.41 -2.80
C GLU A 65 -6.98 0.76 -4.23
N SER A 66 -6.39 -0.18 -4.94
CA SER A 66 -6.03 -0.03 -6.35
C SER A 66 -6.14 -1.37 -7.07
N CYS A 67 -6.49 -1.35 -8.35
CA CYS A 67 -6.43 -2.51 -9.23
C CYS A 67 -5.78 -2.10 -10.55
N VAL A 68 -4.69 -2.76 -10.93
CA VAL A 68 -3.95 -2.48 -12.15
C VAL A 68 -3.66 -3.77 -12.91
N ARG A 69 -3.45 -3.66 -14.23
CA ARG A 69 -3.10 -4.82 -15.06
C ARG A 69 -1.64 -4.77 -15.48
N ARG A 70 -0.90 -5.85 -15.21
CA ARG A 70 0.55 -5.96 -15.45
C ARG A 70 0.93 -7.32 -16.02
N ARG A 71 2.02 -7.36 -16.79
CA ARG A 71 2.63 -8.61 -17.30
C ARG A 71 3.79 -9.03 -16.41
N TYR A 72 4.20 -10.29 -16.52
CA TYR A 72 5.30 -10.84 -15.72
C TYR A 72 6.60 -10.02 -15.82
N SER A 73 6.97 -9.54 -17.01
CA SER A 73 8.19 -8.75 -17.19
C SER A 73 8.17 -7.38 -16.49
N ASP A 74 6.99 -6.86 -16.14
CA ASP A 74 6.91 -5.65 -15.31
C ASP A 74 7.33 -5.95 -13.86
N PHE A 75 7.08 -7.17 -13.36
CA PHE A 75 7.55 -7.62 -12.03
C PHE A 75 9.05 -7.87 -12.03
N GLU A 76 9.60 -8.44 -13.10
CA GLU A 76 11.05 -8.58 -13.24
C GLU A 76 11.75 -7.22 -13.23
N TRP A 77 11.18 -6.24 -13.95
CA TRP A 77 11.66 -4.86 -13.90
C TRP A 77 11.61 -4.30 -12.48
N LEU A 78 10.46 -4.42 -11.79
CA LEU A 78 10.30 -3.94 -10.42
C LEU A 78 11.31 -4.58 -9.45
N LYS A 79 11.53 -5.89 -9.56
CA LYS A 79 12.52 -6.61 -8.76
C LYS A 79 13.93 -6.05 -8.98
N ASN A 80 14.32 -5.87 -10.25
CA ASN A 80 15.63 -5.34 -10.59
C ASN A 80 15.83 -3.90 -10.11
N GLU A 81 14.79 -3.07 -10.17
CA GLU A 81 14.84 -1.69 -9.69
C GLU A 81 15.02 -1.64 -8.17
N LEU A 82 14.24 -2.45 -7.45
CA LEU A 82 14.37 -2.59 -6.01
C LEU A 82 15.77 -3.07 -5.63
N GLU A 83 16.29 -4.13 -6.26
CA GLU A 83 17.64 -4.65 -5.96
C GLU A 83 18.77 -3.65 -6.21
N ARG A 84 18.63 -2.76 -7.19
CA ARG A 84 19.61 -1.69 -7.47
C ARG A 84 19.61 -0.62 -6.39
N ASP A 85 18.43 -0.20 -5.96
CA ASP A 85 18.25 0.89 -5.01
C ASP A 85 18.33 0.42 -3.54
N SER A 86 18.02 -0.85 -3.27
CA SER A 86 17.82 -1.41 -1.94
C SER A 86 18.94 -2.34 -1.46
N LYS A 87 20.21 -2.07 -1.80
CA LYS A 87 21.40 -2.90 -1.45
C LYS A 87 21.56 -3.30 0.04
N ASN A 88 20.60 -3.03 0.94
CA ASN A 88 20.66 -3.42 2.35
C ASN A 88 19.38 -4.04 2.97
N CYS A 89 18.32 -4.41 2.23
CA CYS A 89 17.03 -4.73 2.89
C CYS A 89 16.30 -6.04 2.54
N TRP A 90 16.78 -6.93 1.67
CA TRP A 90 16.05 -8.19 1.44
C TRP A 90 16.97 -9.37 1.12
N ALA A 91 17.27 -10.17 2.14
CA ALA A 91 17.56 -11.59 1.97
C ALA A 91 16.26 -12.35 2.24
N PRO A 92 15.66 -13.05 1.25
CA PRO A 92 14.57 -13.96 1.55
C PRO A 92 15.17 -15.19 2.25
N THR A 93 14.96 -15.31 3.57
CA THR A 93 15.16 -16.57 4.27
C THR A 93 14.04 -17.52 3.84
N GLY A 94 14.28 -18.29 2.79
CA GLY A 94 13.57 -19.54 2.58
C GLY A 94 14.00 -20.50 3.69
N SER A 95 13.16 -20.69 4.70
CA SER A 95 13.21 -21.88 5.54
C SER A 95 12.36 -22.94 4.87
N GLU A 96 13.03 -24.04 4.54
CA GLU A 96 12.49 -25.35 4.14
C GLU A 96 11.31 -25.82 5.01
#